data_AF-A0A7Y2J3E7-F1
#
_entry.id   AF-A0A7Y2J3E7-F1
#
_cell.length_a   1.000
_cell.length_b   1.000
_cell.length_c   1.000
_cell.angle_alpha   90.00
_cell.angle_beta   90.00
_cell.angle_gamma   90.00
#
_symmetry.space_group_name_H-M   'P 1'
#
loop_
_entity.id
_entity.type
_entity.pdbx_description
1 polymer ?
#
loop_
_entity_poly.entity_id
_entity_poly.type
_entity_poly.pdbx_seq_one_letter_code
_entity_poly.pdbx_strand_id
1 'polypeptide(L)'
;MIGASAIAGGGALLFLKAQGWGHRRTGPSGLALVALLSALFVAPAILIDLWHPFPADLNVALPGALLFYPAMAFLAECLFHLVPLALLVALTGGRGRAVPVIIGGAALIEPTFQVLAPGAASLPAGLLAVLALHLFAFNLFQLLLFRRYGFAVMFAARLVYYLGWHILWGSARLVLG
;
A
#
# COMPACT_ATOMS: atom_id res chain seq x y z
N MET A 1 -18.16 -5.54 3.02
CA MET A 1 -16.88 -5.73 2.30
C MET A 1 -15.72 -6.08 3.24
N ILE A 2 -15.47 -5.31 4.31
CA ILE A 2 -14.35 -5.57 5.26
C ILE A 2 -14.33 -7.01 5.80
N GLY A 3 -15.48 -7.58 6.18
CA GLY A 3 -15.55 -8.97 6.69
C GLY A 3 -15.08 -10.03 5.69
N ALA A 4 -15.48 -9.93 4.42
CA ALA A 4 -15.04 -10.85 3.37
C ALA A 4 -13.52 -10.70 3.10
N SER A 5 -13.02 -9.47 3.09
CA SER A 5 -11.60 -9.17 2.93
C SER A 5 -10.76 -9.69 4.10
N ALA A 6 -11.29 -9.65 5.33
CA ALA A 6 -10.62 -10.21 6.49
C ALA A 6 -10.48 -11.74 6.38
N ILE A 7 -11.53 -12.43 5.92
CA ILE A 7 -11.50 -13.88 5.69
C ILE A 7 -10.50 -14.23 4.57
N ALA A 8 -10.61 -13.59 3.41
CA ALA A 8 -9.74 -13.84 2.27
C ALA A 8 -8.27 -13.50 2.58
N GLY A 9 -8.02 -12.33 3.17
CA GLY A 9 -6.70 -11.87 3.58
C GLY A 9 -6.10 -12.75 4.68
N GLY A 10 -6.90 -13.18 5.66
CA GLY A 10 -6.49 -14.12 6.69
C GLY A 10 -6.07 -15.47 6.11
N GLY A 11 -6.89 -16.05 5.21
CA GLY A 11 -6.56 -17.28 4.50
C GLY A 11 -5.28 -17.15 3.67
N ALA A 12 -5.15 -16.07 2.90
CA ALA A 12 -3.95 -15.76 2.11
C ALA A 12 -2.70 -15.64 2.99
N LEU A 13 -2.80 -14.95 4.13
CA LEU A 13 -1.70 -14.79 5.09
C LEU A 13 -1.26 -16.13 5.68
N LEU A 14 -2.21 -16.97 6.09
CA LEU A 14 -1.92 -18.30 6.63
C LEU A 14 -1.24 -19.19 5.57
N PHE A 15 -1.75 -19.18 4.34
CA PHE A 15 -1.15 -19.87 3.21
C PHE A 15 0.30 -19.40 2.95
N LEU A 16 0.52 -18.09 2.83
CA LEU A 16 1.85 -17.52 2.59
C LEU A 16 2.84 -17.85 3.71
N LYS A 17 2.39 -17.82 4.97
CA LYS A 17 3.19 -18.24 6.12
C LYS A 17 3.59 -19.72 6.03
N ALA A 18 2.65 -20.59 5.67
CA ALA A 18 2.93 -22.02 5.43
C ALA A 18 3.95 -22.24 4.30
N GLN A 19 4.01 -21.32 3.33
CA GLN A 19 5.01 -21.31 2.26
C GLN A 19 6.35 -20.65 2.63
N GLY A 20 6.56 -20.22 3.88
CA GLY A 20 7.84 -19.63 4.31
C GLY A 20 8.00 -18.11 4.05
N TRP A 21 6.89 -17.38 3.89
CA TRP A 21 6.87 -15.92 3.78
C TRP A 21 6.62 -15.20 5.13
N GLY A 22 7.42 -14.17 5.42
CA GLY A 22 7.20 -13.24 6.54
C GLY A 22 7.58 -13.75 7.93
N HIS A 23 8.85 -14.15 8.12
CA HIS A 23 9.31 -14.87 9.31
C HIS A 23 10.28 -14.11 10.23
N ARG A 24 10.91 -13.01 9.77
CA ARG A 24 11.91 -12.33 10.62
C ARG A 24 11.24 -11.37 11.58
N ARG A 25 11.57 -11.49 12.87
CA ARG A 25 11.28 -10.45 13.85
C ARG A 25 12.14 -9.23 13.55
N THR A 26 11.60 -8.04 13.82
CA THR A 26 12.33 -6.78 13.74
C THR A 26 12.39 -6.16 15.13
N GLY A 27 13.55 -5.63 15.51
CA GLY A 27 13.71 -4.89 16.75
C GLY A 27 13.26 -3.43 16.62
N PRO A 28 13.28 -2.65 17.72
CA PRO A 28 12.83 -1.25 17.72
C PRO A 28 13.54 -0.37 16.68
N SER A 29 14.86 -0.47 16.55
CA SER A 29 15.64 0.29 15.56
C SER A 29 15.25 -0.05 14.12
N GLY A 30 14.90 -1.32 13.86
CA GLY A 30 14.41 -1.76 12.56
C GLY A 30 13.02 -1.21 12.25
N LEU A 31 12.13 -1.15 13.24
CA LEU A 31 10.81 -0.52 13.10
C LEU A 31 10.93 0.99 12.85
N ALA A 32 11.82 1.68 13.57
CA ALA A 32 12.08 3.11 13.36
C ALA A 32 12.58 3.38 11.92
N LEU A 33 13.49 2.55 11.41
CA LEU A 33 13.95 2.66 10.02
C LEU A 33 12.81 2.41 9.03
N VAL A 34 11.97 1.39 9.24
CA VAL A 34 10.81 1.13 8.37
C VAL A 34 9.85 2.32 8.38
N ALA A 35 9.56 2.89 9.54
CA ALA A 35 8.70 4.06 9.66
C ALA A 35 9.30 5.25 8.92
N LEU A 36 10.60 5.53 9.09
CA LEU A 36 11.29 6.61 8.38
C LEU A 36 11.24 6.41 6.86
N LEU A 37 11.56 5.21 6.37
CA LEU A 37 11.50 4.89 4.94
C LEU A 37 10.07 5.01 4.39
N SER A 38 9.07 4.60 5.16
CA SER A 38 7.66 4.75 4.77
C SER A 38 7.25 6.21 4.71
N ALA A 39 7.74 7.03 5.63
CA ALA A 39 7.50 8.47 5.64
C ALA A 39 8.13 9.18 4.43
N LEU A 40 9.25 8.69 3.90
CA LEU A 40 9.85 9.24 2.68
C LEU A 40 8.91 9.13 1.46
N PHE A 41 8.05 8.11 1.40
CA PHE A 41 7.06 7.97 0.34
C PHE A 41 5.93 9.02 0.44
N VAL A 42 5.76 9.69 1.58
CA VAL A 42 4.78 10.78 1.70
C VAL A 42 5.18 11.99 0.84
N ALA A 43 6.49 12.27 0.74
CA ALA A 43 6.97 13.45 0.04
C ALA A 43 6.59 13.48 -1.46
N PRO A 44 6.77 12.41 -2.26
CA PRO A 44 6.26 12.38 -3.63
C PRO A 44 4.76 12.66 -3.75
N ALA A 45 3.93 12.13 -2.84
CA ALA A 45 2.48 12.37 -2.87
C ALA A 45 2.14 13.84 -2.64
N ILE A 46 2.81 14.48 -1.67
CA ILE A 46 2.68 15.92 -1.41
C ILE A 46 3.17 16.74 -2.61
N LEU A 47 4.32 16.40 -3.20
CA LEU A 47 4.85 17.12 -4.35
C LEU A 47 3.93 17.01 -5.58
N ILE A 48 3.32 15.85 -5.80
CA ILE A 48 2.33 15.68 -6.88
C ILE A 48 1.11 16.56 -6.62
N ASP A 49 0.60 16.61 -5.39
CA ASP A 49 -0.54 17.45 -5.02
C ASP A 49 -0.23 18.94 -5.16
N LEU A 50 0.98 19.37 -4.79
CA LEU A 50 1.44 20.75 -4.99
C LEU A 50 1.57 21.12 -6.47
N TRP A 51 1.93 20.17 -7.33
CA TRP A 51 2.05 20.38 -8.77
C TRP A 51 0.69 20.34 -9.49
N HIS A 52 -0.17 19.39 -9.12
CA HIS A 52 -1.50 19.21 -9.67
C HIS A 52 -2.48 18.88 -8.52
N PRO A 53 -3.11 19.91 -7.93
CA PRO A 53 -3.97 19.75 -6.75
C PRO A 53 -5.06 18.69 -6.93
N PHE A 54 -5.13 17.77 -5.99
CA PHE A 54 -6.21 16.79 -5.92
C PHE A 54 -7.50 17.43 -5.40
N PRO A 55 -8.68 16.89 -5.76
CA PRO A 55 -9.98 17.35 -5.25
C PRO A 55 -9.99 17.48 -3.72
N ALA A 56 -10.61 18.54 -3.20
CA ALA A 56 -10.61 18.84 -1.76
C ALA A 56 -11.24 17.71 -0.91
N ASP A 57 -12.17 16.95 -1.48
CA ASP A 57 -12.88 15.83 -0.87
C ASP A 57 -12.16 14.47 -1.00
N LEU A 58 -10.92 14.44 -1.51
CA LEU A 58 -10.10 13.22 -1.58
C LEU A 58 -9.83 12.63 -0.19
N ASN A 59 -9.78 13.47 0.85
CA ASN A 59 -9.44 13.06 2.21
C ASN A 59 -10.65 13.07 3.13
N VAL A 60 -10.72 12.07 4.02
CA VAL A 60 -11.71 12.04 5.10
C VAL A 60 -11.19 12.90 6.24
N ALA A 61 -12.02 13.84 6.70
CA ALA A 61 -11.69 14.73 7.81
C ALA A 61 -11.66 14.01 9.18
N LEU A 62 -10.94 14.60 10.14
CA LEU A 62 -11.02 14.20 11.54
C LEU A 62 -12.42 14.50 12.14
N PRO A 63 -12.93 13.67 13.07
CA PRO A 63 -12.29 12.49 13.65
C PRO A 63 -12.46 11.19 12.84
N GLY A 64 -13.32 11.19 11.80
CA GLY A 64 -13.64 9.98 11.01
C GLY A 64 -12.43 9.31 10.36
N ALA A 65 -11.42 10.10 10.01
CA ALA A 65 -10.14 9.63 9.48
C ALA A 65 -9.46 8.55 10.34
N LEU A 66 -9.59 8.62 11.68
CA LEU A 66 -8.89 7.73 12.62
C LEU A 66 -9.34 6.27 12.50
N LEU A 67 -10.59 6.03 12.11
CA LEU A 67 -11.09 4.68 11.87
C LEU A 67 -11.05 4.32 10.38
N PHE A 68 -11.35 5.29 9.52
CA PHE A 68 -11.43 5.08 8.07
C PHE A 68 -10.10 4.61 7.49
N TYR A 69 -9.00 5.30 7.76
CA TYR A 69 -7.71 5.00 7.12
C TYR A 69 -7.09 3.67 7.57
N PRO A 70 -7.12 3.28 8.85
CA PRO A 70 -6.70 1.93 9.24
C PRO A 70 -7.55 0.82 8.60
N ALA A 71 -8.87 1.01 8.52
CA ALA A 71 -9.75 0.05 7.87
C ALA A 71 -9.47 -0.08 6.36
N MET A 72 -9.26 1.05 5.68
CA MET A 72 -8.91 1.07 4.26
C MET A 72 -7.52 0.53 3.99
N ALA A 73 -6.54 0.81 4.87
CA ALA A 73 -5.22 0.20 4.79
C ALA A 73 -5.34 -1.32 4.86
N PHE A 74 -6.11 -1.84 5.82
CA PHE A 74 -6.29 -3.28 5.97
C PHE A 74 -6.96 -3.90 4.73
N LEU A 75 -8.01 -3.24 4.24
CA LEU A 75 -8.71 -3.64 3.03
C LEU A 75 -7.76 -3.70 1.82
N ALA A 76 -6.97 -2.64 1.60
CA ALA A 76 -6.03 -2.54 0.50
C ALA A 76 -4.93 -3.61 0.59
N GLU A 77 -4.35 -3.83 1.79
CA GLU A 77 -3.36 -4.89 1.99
C GLU A 77 -3.93 -6.29 1.69
N CYS A 78 -5.18 -6.55 2.08
CA CYS A 78 -5.80 -7.84 1.79
C CYS A 78 -6.05 -8.01 0.28
N LEU A 79 -6.70 -7.03 -0.36
CA LEU A 79 -7.19 -7.15 -1.72
C LEU A 79 -6.11 -7.01 -2.79
N PHE A 80 -5.15 -6.10 -2.60
CA PHE A 80 -4.15 -5.79 -3.62
C PHE A 80 -2.80 -6.44 -3.36
N HIS A 81 -2.53 -6.90 -2.14
CA HIS A 81 -1.23 -7.48 -1.78
C HIS A 81 -1.34 -8.96 -1.39
N LEU A 82 -1.97 -9.28 -0.26
CA LEU A 82 -1.99 -10.65 0.26
C LEU A 82 -2.66 -11.64 -0.67
N VAL A 83 -3.87 -11.34 -1.14
CA VAL A 83 -4.63 -12.27 -2.00
C VAL A 83 -3.93 -12.46 -3.35
N PRO A 84 -3.55 -11.40 -4.11
CA PRO A 84 -2.82 -11.58 -5.36
C PRO A 84 -1.48 -12.30 -5.18
N LEU A 85 -0.73 -11.97 -4.13
CA LEU A 85 0.54 -12.64 -3.83
C LEU A 85 0.33 -14.13 -3.54
N ALA A 86 -0.67 -14.48 -2.73
CA ALA A 86 -1.00 -15.87 -2.43
C ALA A 86 -1.37 -16.65 -3.70
N LEU A 87 -2.18 -16.06 -4.59
CA LEU A 87 -2.54 -16.66 -5.87
C LEU A 87 -1.30 -16.89 -6.76
N LEU A 88 -0.45 -15.87 -6.92
CA LEU A 88 0.78 -15.99 -7.71
C LEU A 88 1.73 -17.04 -7.12
N VAL A 89 1.87 -17.11 -5.80
CA VAL A 89 2.67 -18.15 -5.13
C VAL A 89 2.08 -19.54 -5.35
N ALA A 90 0.76 -19.70 -5.28
CA ALA A 90 0.09 -20.98 -5.53
C ALA A 90 0.31 -21.47 -6.97
N LEU A 91 0.27 -20.55 -7.94
CA LEU A 91 0.44 -20.86 -9.37
C LEU A 91 1.89 -21.16 -9.77
N THR A 92 2.87 -20.58 -9.08
CA THR A 92 4.29 -20.62 -9.49
C THR A 92 5.20 -21.36 -8.51
N GLY A 93 4.68 -21.78 -7.36
CA GLY A 93 5.44 -22.43 -6.28
C GLY A 93 6.24 -21.48 -5.38
N GLY A 94 6.28 -20.16 -5.66
CA GLY A 94 6.72 -19.13 -4.72
C GLY A 94 8.17 -19.19 -4.25
N ARG A 95 9.08 -19.81 -5.03
CA ARG A 95 10.46 -20.09 -4.62
C ARG A 95 11.49 -19.72 -5.69
N GLY A 96 12.74 -19.56 -5.27
CA GLY A 96 13.89 -19.36 -6.15
C GLY A 96 13.79 -18.10 -7.02
N ARG A 97 14.16 -18.23 -8.30
CA ARG A 97 14.27 -17.12 -9.25
C ARG A 97 12.94 -16.45 -9.61
N ALA A 98 11.81 -17.08 -9.31
CA ALA A 98 10.47 -16.52 -9.59
C ALA A 98 10.04 -15.45 -8.58
N VAL A 99 10.64 -15.40 -7.38
CA VAL A 99 10.20 -14.52 -6.29
C VAL A 99 10.13 -13.03 -6.67
N PRO A 100 11.13 -12.43 -7.36
CA PRO A 100 11.04 -11.03 -7.78
C PRO A 100 9.89 -10.77 -8.74
N VAL A 101 9.61 -11.69 -9.67
CA VAL A 101 8.51 -11.58 -10.65
C VAL A 101 7.16 -11.65 -9.95
N ILE A 102 7.01 -12.55 -8.98
CA ILE A 102 5.80 -12.70 -8.17
C ILE A 102 5.51 -11.42 -7.36
N ILE A 103 6.54 -10.89 -6.70
CA ILE A 103 6.42 -9.64 -5.93
C ILE A 103 6.09 -8.47 -6.85
N GLY A 104 6.80 -8.34 -7.97
CA GLY A 104 6.54 -7.29 -8.96
C GLY A 104 5.13 -7.39 -9.55
N GLY A 105 4.67 -8.60 -9.88
CA GLY A 105 3.32 -8.85 -10.38
C GLY A 105 2.24 -8.46 -9.38
N ALA A 106 2.40 -8.82 -8.10
CA ALA A 106 1.48 -8.39 -7.04
C ALA A 106 1.51 -6.86 -6.83
N ALA A 107 2.69 -6.24 -6.85
CA ALA A 107 2.84 -4.79 -6.68
C ALA A 107 2.13 -3.97 -7.78
N LEU A 108 1.96 -4.54 -8.98
CA LEU A 108 1.27 -3.89 -10.10
C LEU A 108 -0.25 -3.87 -9.97
N ILE A 109 -0.86 -4.71 -9.12
CA ILE A 109 -2.32 -4.88 -9.13
C ILE A 109 -3.05 -3.59 -8.74
N GLU A 110 -2.68 -2.93 -7.64
CA GLU A 110 -3.29 -1.66 -7.22
C GLU A 110 -3.10 -0.52 -8.24
N PRO A 111 -1.89 -0.21 -8.73
CA PRO A 111 -1.73 0.85 -9.72
C PRO A 111 -2.47 0.54 -11.02
N THR A 112 -2.49 -0.71 -11.49
CA THR A 112 -3.31 -1.10 -12.65
C THR A 112 -4.80 -0.89 -12.38
N PHE A 113 -5.29 -1.29 -11.20
CA PHE A 113 -6.68 -1.05 -10.81
C PHE A 113 -7.03 0.44 -10.80
N GLN A 114 -6.16 1.29 -10.26
CA GLN A 114 -6.39 2.73 -10.21
C GLN A 114 -6.33 3.38 -11.60
N VAL A 115 -5.40 2.95 -12.47
CA VAL A 115 -5.29 3.44 -13.86
C VAL A 115 -6.50 3.08 -14.70
N LEU A 116 -7.12 1.92 -14.44
CA LEU A 116 -8.31 1.45 -15.15
C LEU A 116 -9.63 1.94 -14.51
N ALA A 117 -9.56 2.68 -13.40
CA ALA A 117 -10.76 3.18 -12.74
C ALA A 117 -11.48 4.22 -13.62
N PRO A 118 -12.83 4.28 -13.61
CA PRO A 118 -13.59 5.19 -14.47
C PRO A 118 -13.18 6.67 -14.40
N GLY A 119 -12.68 7.13 -13.24
CA GLY A 119 -12.21 8.50 -13.03
C GLY A 119 -10.77 8.78 -13.48
N ALA A 120 -9.98 7.77 -13.86
CA ALA A 120 -8.59 7.96 -14.26
C ALA A 120 -8.46 8.50 -15.68
N ALA A 121 -9.42 8.22 -16.56
CA ALA A 121 -9.39 8.65 -17.97
C ALA A 121 -9.49 10.18 -18.15
N SER A 122 -9.95 10.92 -17.13
CA SER A 122 -10.01 12.39 -17.15
C SER A 122 -8.69 13.04 -16.70
N LEU A 123 -7.73 12.28 -16.16
CA LEU A 123 -6.44 12.81 -15.73
C LEU A 123 -5.45 12.89 -16.90
N PRO A 124 -4.54 13.87 -16.92
CA PRO A 124 -3.44 13.90 -17.88
C PRO A 124 -2.60 12.61 -17.81
N ALA A 125 -2.27 12.02 -18.96
CA ALA A 125 -1.54 10.74 -19.02
C ALA A 125 -0.20 10.77 -18.24
N GLY A 126 0.51 11.90 -18.26
CA GLY A 126 1.73 12.09 -17.49
C GLY A 126 1.51 12.02 -15.97
N LEU A 127 0.44 12.65 -15.47
CA LEU A 127 0.07 12.59 -14.06
C LEU A 127 -0.31 11.16 -13.66
N LEU A 128 -1.08 10.48 -14.51
CA LEU A 128 -1.49 9.11 -14.29
C LEU A 128 -0.29 8.14 -14.23
N ALA A 129 0.69 8.33 -15.11
CA ALA A 129 1.92 7.56 -15.11
C ALA A 129 2.75 7.78 -13.84
N VAL A 130 2.87 9.04 -13.38
CA VAL A 130 3.58 9.37 -12.13
C VAL A 130 2.88 8.74 -10.92
N LEU A 131 1.56 8.80 -10.85
CA LEU A 131 0.78 8.17 -9.76
C LEU A 131 0.93 6.65 -9.76
N ALA A 132 0.82 6.02 -10.93
CA ALA A 132 1.00 4.58 -11.07
C ALA A 132 2.42 4.15 -10.67
N LEU A 133 3.45 4.91 -11.07
CA LEU A 133 4.84 4.64 -10.71
C LEU A 133 5.08 4.77 -9.21
N HIS A 134 4.56 5.84 -8.59
CA HIS A 134 4.67 6.07 -7.15
C HIS A 134 4.01 4.93 -6.35
N LEU A 135 2.78 4.57 -6.72
CA LEU A 135 2.06 3.46 -6.07
C LEU A 135 2.75 2.12 -6.28
N PHE A 136 3.23 1.84 -7.48
CA PHE A 136 4.01 0.63 -7.75
C PHE A 136 5.26 0.56 -6.87
N ALA A 137 6.02 1.66 -6.76
CA ALA A 137 7.22 1.72 -5.94
C ALA A 137 6.91 1.51 -4.44
N PHE A 138 5.84 2.12 -3.95
CA PHE A 138 5.40 1.93 -2.56
C PHE A 138 4.94 0.50 -2.30
N ASN A 139 4.15 -0.08 -3.19
CA ASN A 139 3.65 -1.45 -3.06
C ASN A 139 4.77 -2.49 -3.16
N LEU A 140 5.76 -2.25 -4.03
CA LEU A 140 6.97 -3.06 -4.08
C LEU A 140 7.72 -3.01 -2.74
N PHE A 141 7.91 -1.82 -2.17
CA PHE A 141 8.49 -1.65 -0.84
C PHE A 141 7.70 -2.42 0.24
N GLN A 142 6.37 -2.31 0.24
CA GLN A 142 5.50 -3.01 1.19
C GLN A 142 5.60 -4.54 1.07
N LEU A 143 5.60 -5.09 -0.14
CA LEU A 143 5.74 -6.54 -0.35
C LEU A 143 7.14 -7.05 0.02
N LEU A 144 8.19 -6.24 -0.16
CA LEU A 144 9.53 -6.56 0.32
C LEU A 144 9.58 -6.57 1.87
N LEU A 145 8.91 -5.63 2.53
CA LEU A 145 8.73 -5.64 3.98
C LEU A 145 7.96 -6.88 4.43
N PHE A 146 6.87 -7.25 3.76
CA PHE A 146 6.12 -8.45 4.06
C PHE A 146 6.97 -9.71 3.92
N ARG A 147 7.71 -9.85 2.81
CA ARG A 147 8.57 -11.01 2.58
C ARG A 147 9.59 -11.20 3.70
N ARG A 148 10.14 -10.09 4.19
CA ARG A 148 11.19 -10.05 5.21
C ARG A 148 10.63 -10.17 6.63
N TYR A 149 9.65 -9.35 7.00
CA TYR A 149 9.19 -9.13 8.38
C TYR A 149 7.73 -9.52 8.64
N GLY A 150 6.96 -9.81 7.59
CA GLY A 150 5.56 -10.22 7.70
C GLY A 150 4.55 -9.07 7.71
N PHE A 151 3.28 -9.43 7.86
CA PHE A 151 2.13 -8.55 7.65
C PHE A 151 2.12 -7.33 8.56
N ALA A 152 2.41 -7.49 9.85
CA ALA A 152 2.31 -6.39 10.81
C ALA A 152 3.23 -5.20 10.43
N VAL A 153 4.44 -5.47 9.95
CA VAL A 153 5.40 -4.44 9.54
C VAL A 153 4.98 -3.79 8.22
N MET A 154 4.51 -4.59 7.26
CA MET A 154 3.94 -4.08 6.01
C MET A 154 2.74 -3.15 6.26
N PHE A 155 1.83 -3.57 7.14
CA PHE A 155 0.64 -2.82 7.50
C PHE A 155 0.99 -1.52 8.24
N ALA A 156 1.94 -1.58 9.20
CA ALA A 156 2.44 -0.39 9.89
C ALA A 156 3.05 0.63 8.91
N ALA A 157 3.77 0.16 7.88
CA ALA A 157 4.28 1.04 6.82
C ALA A 157 3.16 1.78 6.08
N ARG A 158 2.05 1.09 5.73
CA ARG A 158 0.85 1.74 5.15
C ARG A 158 0.28 2.80 6.09
N LEU A 159 0.17 2.48 7.38
CA LEU A 159 -0.39 3.40 8.37
C LEU A 159 0.47 4.66 8.52
N VAL A 160 1.80 4.54 8.51
CA VAL A 160 2.70 5.71 8.52
C VAL A 160 2.48 6.57 7.27
N TYR A 161 2.40 5.94 6.09
CA TYR A 161 2.11 6.64 4.85
C TYR A 161 0.75 7.35 4.89
N TYR A 162 -0.31 6.67 5.33
CA TYR A 162 -1.66 7.25 5.47
C TYR A 162 -1.72 8.36 6.51
N LEU A 163 -1.01 8.24 7.63
CA LEU A 163 -0.92 9.31 8.60
C LEU A 163 -0.33 10.58 7.97
N GLY A 164 0.82 10.45 7.30
CA GLY A 164 1.49 11.59 6.68
C GLY A 164 0.69 12.20 5.52
N TRP A 165 0.31 11.38 4.55
CA TRP A 165 -0.39 11.82 3.34
C TRP A 165 -1.85 12.16 3.62
N HIS A 166 -2.62 11.22 4.16
CA HIS A 166 -4.06 11.38 4.20
C HIS A 166 -4.59 12.20 5.36
N ILE A 167 -3.92 12.16 6.52
CA ILE A 167 -4.39 12.84 7.73
C ILE A 167 -3.65 14.17 7.90
N LEU A 168 -2.34 14.15 8.04
CA LEU A 168 -1.56 15.36 8.33
C LEU A 168 -1.58 16.33 7.15
N TRP A 169 -1.13 15.89 5.97
CA TRP A 169 -1.17 16.73 4.77
C TRP A 169 -2.61 17.00 4.31
N GLY A 170 -3.47 15.98 4.29
CA GLY A 170 -4.88 16.15 3.95
C GLY A 170 -5.60 17.22 4.78
N SER A 171 -5.24 17.37 6.07
CA SER A 171 -5.76 18.45 6.91
C SER A 171 -5.07 19.78 6.62
N ALA A 172 -3.74 19.78 6.45
CA ALA A 172 -2.96 21.00 6.23
C ALA A 172 -3.32 21.70 4.91
N ARG A 173 -3.44 20.94 3.81
CA ARG A 173 -3.68 21.52 2.47
C ARG A 173 -5.00 22.29 2.37
N LEU A 174 -6.04 21.86 3.09
CA LEU A 174 -7.33 22.55 3.11
C LEU A 174 -7.27 23.91 3.82
N VAL A 175 -6.28 24.11 4.69
CA VAL A 175 -6.04 25.40 5.37
C VAL A 175 -5.14 26.30 4.52
N LEU A 176 -4.24 25.71 3.73
CA LEU A 176 -3.23 26.44 2.95
C LEU A 176 -3.78 27.00 1.62
N GLY A 177 -4.92 26.50 1.14
CA GLY A 177 -5.55 26.93 -0.13
C GLY A 177 -4.92 26.27 -1.34
#